data_AF-A0A367JS41-F1
#
_entry.id   AF-A0A367JS41-F1
#
_cell.length_a   1.000
_cell.length_b   1.000
_cell.length_c   1.000
_cell.angle_alpha   90.00
_cell.angle_beta   90.00
_cell.angle_gamma   90.00
#
_symmetry.space_group_name_H-M   'P 1'
#
loop_
_entity.id
_entity.type
_entity.pdbx_description
1 polymer ?
#
loop_
_entity_poly.entity_id
_entity_poly.type
_entity_poly.pdbx_seq_one_letter_code
_entity_poly.pdbx_strand_id
1 'polypeptide(L)'
;MYVNQRLLNINGNNQPKQSEVLLDESYCHVDHHARKTWAAPGATVFQRGRGPMLVTFAAFVVYQENQRTRANMIKERIKVWSVKGSRDVQSDYHGNFSAEKFEQLFENLCWSLMLYEWCSLPQTPQKPTEELKKNELSDLVKTQKIESAFATYKIANKYGHITMITPAYHCELQLIEKVWAMIKNLIDFNPDRNETPSSLKTKLDEGLEKTPEEHFLSAL
;
A
#
# COMPACT_ATOMS: atom_id res chain seq x y z
N MET A 1 -16.74 -6.22 8.48
CA MET A 1 -16.51 -7.29 7.49
C MET A 1 -15.02 -7.61 7.34
N TYR A 2 -14.16 -6.62 7.05
CA TYR A 2 -12.69 -6.79 6.98
C TYR A 2 -12.06 -7.53 8.16
N VAL A 3 -12.27 -7.05 9.39
CA VAL A 3 -11.64 -7.62 10.60
C VAL A 3 -11.98 -9.10 10.77
N ASN A 4 -13.24 -9.49 10.56
CA ASN A 4 -13.65 -10.89 10.66
C ASN A 4 -12.96 -11.76 9.60
N GLN A 5 -12.84 -11.27 8.37
CA GLN A 5 -12.19 -12.00 7.28
C GLN A 5 -10.69 -12.17 7.55
N ARG A 6 -10.01 -11.13 8.05
CA ARG A 6 -8.61 -11.22 8.48
C ARG A 6 -8.46 -12.20 9.65
N LEU A 7 -9.31 -12.13 10.67
CA LEU A 7 -9.27 -13.07 11.80
C LEU A 7 -9.46 -14.53 11.37
N LEU A 8 -10.29 -14.80 10.36
CA LEU A 8 -10.43 -16.14 9.79
C LEU A 8 -9.14 -16.62 9.11
N ASN A 9 -8.35 -15.71 8.57
CA ASN A 9 -7.04 -16.00 8.00
C ASN A 9 -5.95 -16.20 9.07
N ILE A 10 -6.21 -15.93 10.35
CA ILE A 10 -5.25 -16.17 11.43
C ILE A 10 -5.45 -17.56 12.06
N ASN A 11 -4.36 -18.28 12.33
CA ASN A 11 -4.36 -19.58 13.00
C ASN A 11 -4.20 -19.45 14.53
N GLY A 12 -4.28 -20.58 15.26
CA GLY A 12 -4.19 -20.59 16.74
C GLY A 12 -2.86 -20.09 17.32
N ASN A 13 -1.83 -19.90 16.50
CA ASN A 13 -0.52 -19.36 16.87
C ASN A 13 -0.34 -17.89 16.44
N ASN A 14 -1.43 -17.19 16.08
CA ASN A 14 -1.42 -15.83 15.55
C ASN A 14 -0.64 -15.66 14.24
N GLN A 15 -0.66 -16.68 13.37
CA GLN A 15 0.04 -16.67 12.08
C GLN A 15 -0.96 -16.71 10.92
N PRO A 16 -0.65 -16.07 9.78
CA PRO A 16 -1.52 -16.12 8.60
C PRO A 16 -1.55 -17.52 8.00
N LYS A 17 -2.75 -18.04 7.73
CA LYS A 17 -3.01 -19.30 7.02
C LYS A 17 -2.73 -19.16 5.53
N GLN A 18 -3.02 -17.99 4.96
CA GLN A 18 -2.69 -17.58 3.61
C GLN A 18 -1.90 -16.27 3.66
N SER A 19 -0.92 -16.13 2.76
CA SER A 19 -0.12 -14.92 2.65
C SER A 19 -1.00 -13.68 2.45
N GLU A 20 -0.73 -12.62 3.22
CA GLU A 20 -1.43 -11.35 3.15
C GLU A 20 -0.53 -10.30 2.51
N VAL A 21 -1.01 -9.63 1.46
CA VAL A 21 -0.32 -8.49 0.86
C VAL A 21 -1.05 -7.22 1.29
N LEU A 22 -0.31 -6.33 1.96
CA LEU A 22 -0.79 -5.02 2.37
C LEU A 22 -0.11 -3.97 1.49
N LEU A 23 -0.91 -3.09 0.91
CA LEU A 23 -0.45 -2.07 -0.04
C LEU A 23 -1.19 -0.77 0.24
N ASP A 24 -0.52 0.33 -0.05
CA ASP A 24 -1.02 1.69 0.15
C ASP A 24 -0.08 2.70 -0.53
N GLU A 25 -0.55 3.93 -0.68
CA GLU A 25 0.29 5.05 -1.09
C GLU A 25 0.58 6.02 0.07
N SER A 26 1.75 6.65 0.04
CA SER A 26 2.10 7.68 1.02
C SER A 26 2.96 8.74 0.36
N TYR A 27 3.00 9.94 0.94
CA TYR A 27 3.82 11.04 0.42
C TYR A 27 4.82 11.55 1.47
N CYS A 28 5.94 12.09 1.00
CA CYS A 28 6.95 12.71 1.84
C CYS A 28 7.47 13.98 1.17
N HIS A 29 7.50 15.08 1.92
CA HIS A 29 8.10 16.32 1.45
C HIS A 29 9.62 16.28 1.61
N VAL A 30 10.30 17.01 0.73
CA VAL A 30 11.76 17.15 0.76
C VAL A 30 12.26 17.89 2.00
N ASP A 31 11.44 18.79 2.55
CA ASP A 31 11.68 19.51 3.82
C ASP A 31 11.13 18.77 5.06
N HIS A 32 10.90 17.46 4.98
CA HIS A 32 10.47 16.62 6.11
C HIS A 32 11.60 16.43 7.13
N HIS A 33 11.53 17.13 8.26
CA HIS A 33 12.56 17.05 9.31
C HIS A 33 12.06 17.48 10.71
N ALA A 34 12.67 16.94 11.78
CA ALA A 34 12.24 17.18 13.16
C ALA A 34 12.69 18.56 13.71
N ARG A 35 13.73 19.14 13.08
CA ARG A 35 14.54 20.25 13.61
C ARG A 35 13.74 21.49 13.94
N LYS A 36 13.61 21.83 15.22
CA LYS A 36 13.04 23.12 15.65
C LYS A 36 13.91 24.27 15.13
N THR A 37 13.29 25.20 14.41
CA THR A 37 13.97 26.40 13.92
C THR A 37 13.78 27.51 14.95
N TRP A 38 14.87 27.95 15.56
CA TRP A 38 14.88 29.17 16.38
C TRP A 38 15.09 30.36 15.45
N ALA A 39 14.26 31.38 15.58
CA ALA A 39 14.35 32.60 14.78
C ALA A 39 14.40 33.82 15.71
N ALA A 40 15.20 34.81 15.34
CA ALA A 40 15.26 36.08 16.07
C ALA A 40 13.88 36.79 16.01
N PRO A 41 13.57 37.67 16.98
CA PRO A 41 12.35 38.48 16.90
C PRO A 41 12.28 39.23 15.57
N GLY A 42 11.18 39.02 14.81
CA GLY A 42 10.96 39.62 13.49
C GLY A 42 11.54 38.86 12.30
N ALA A 43 12.27 37.75 12.51
CA ALA A 43 12.76 36.91 11.42
C ALA A 43 11.66 35.99 10.85
N THR A 44 11.71 35.74 9.53
CA THR A 44 10.79 34.84 8.84
C THR A 44 11.09 33.38 9.18
N VAL A 45 10.07 32.63 9.61
CA VAL A 45 10.12 31.18 9.76
C VAL A 45 9.37 30.54 8.60
N PHE A 46 10.06 29.71 7.81
CA PHE A 46 9.42 28.94 6.75
C PHE A 46 8.58 27.82 7.36
N GLN A 47 7.34 27.68 6.87
CA GLN A 47 6.49 26.54 7.24
C GLN A 47 7.00 25.28 6.56
N ARG A 48 7.10 24.19 7.33
CA ARG A 48 7.45 22.85 6.82
C ARG A 48 6.31 22.25 5.99
N GLY A 49 6.63 21.25 5.19
CA GLY A 49 5.66 20.51 4.38
C GLY A 49 5.17 21.33 3.19
N ARG A 50 6.01 22.25 2.70
CA ARG A 50 5.71 23.10 1.54
C ARG A 50 6.73 22.95 0.43
N GLY A 51 7.80 22.20 0.66
CA GLY A 51 8.77 21.86 -0.37
C GLY A 51 8.20 20.84 -1.37
N PRO A 52 8.96 20.57 -2.45
CA PRO A 52 8.63 19.48 -3.37
C PRO A 52 8.35 18.17 -2.64
N MET A 53 7.44 17.37 -3.18
CA MET A 53 7.06 16.09 -2.56
C MET A 53 7.27 14.91 -3.50
N LEU A 54 7.54 13.76 -2.89
CA LEU A 54 7.51 12.46 -3.52
C LEU A 54 6.28 11.70 -3.05
N VAL A 55 5.63 10.99 -3.98
CA VAL A 55 4.62 9.99 -3.67
C VAL A 55 5.23 8.62 -3.88
N THR A 56 4.94 7.72 -2.95
CA THR A 56 5.42 6.35 -2.91
C THR A 56 4.21 5.42 -2.88
N PHE A 57 4.17 4.48 -3.81
CA PHE A 57 3.32 3.29 -3.74
C PHE A 57 4.19 2.11 -3.35
N ALA A 58 3.81 1.37 -2.31
CA ALA A 58 4.51 0.16 -1.92
C ALA A 58 3.54 -0.91 -1.42
N ALA A 59 4.04 -2.14 -1.41
CA ALA A 59 3.34 -3.28 -0.87
C ALA A 59 4.33 -4.13 -0.08
N PHE A 60 3.90 -4.62 1.07
CA PHE A 60 4.63 -5.63 1.82
C PHE A 60 3.74 -6.84 2.04
N VAL A 61 4.39 -7.96 2.32
CA VAL A 61 3.72 -9.24 2.39
C VAL A 61 4.04 -9.95 3.68
N VAL A 62 3.02 -10.56 4.26
CA VAL A 62 3.07 -11.30 5.52
C VAL A 62 2.71 -12.74 5.22
N TYR A 63 3.51 -13.67 5.68
CA TYR A 63 3.37 -15.09 5.34
C TYR A 63 3.92 -15.97 6.46
N GLN A 64 3.63 -17.26 6.37
CA GLN A 64 4.16 -18.26 7.29
C GLN A 64 5.33 -19.00 6.63
N GLU A 65 6.46 -19.07 7.33
CA GLU A 65 7.62 -19.88 6.94
C GLU A 65 8.12 -20.65 8.17
N ASN A 66 8.25 -21.98 8.08
CA ASN A 66 8.76 -22.82 9.17
C ASN A 66 8.07 -22.55 10.54
N GLN A 67 6.74 -22.42 10.54
CA GLN A 67 5.94 -22.10 11.74
C GLN A 67 6.30 -20.76 12.40
N ARG A 68 6.83 -19.81 11.64
CA ARG A 68 7.06 -18.43 12.06
C ARG A 68 6.38 -17.48 11.08
N THR A 69 5.80 -16.41 11.61
CA THR A 69 5.33 -15.31 10.77
C THR A 69 6.54 -14.55 10.25
N ARG A 70 6.57 -14.34 8.94
CA ARG A 70 7.56 -13.54 8.24
C ARG A 70 6.88 -12.37 7.56
N ALA A 71 7.60 -11.27 7.39
CA ALA A 71 7.09 -10.09 6.71
C ALA A 71 8.19 -9.35 5.94
N ASN A 72 7.96 -9.09 4.66
CA ASN A 72 8.94 -8.47 3.77
C ASN A 72 8.30 -7.45 2.82
N MET A 73 9.02 -6.36 2.54
CA MET A 73 8.66 -5.42 1.49
C MET A 73 8.84 -6.05 0.10
N ILE A 74 7.89 -5.84 -0.81
CA ILE A 74 8.00 -6.29 -2.21
C ILE A 74 8.80 -5.23 -2.98
N LYS A 75 10.13 -5.30 -2.83
CA LYS A 75 11.06 -4.24 -3.26
C LYS A 75 10.93 -3.87 -4.74
N GLU A 76 10.74 -4.86 -5.61
CA GLU A 76 10.59 -4.68 -7.06
C GLU A 76 9.31 -3.94 -7.47
N ARG A 77 8.39 -3.73 -6.52
CA ARG A 77 7.09 -3.09 -6.74
C ARG A 77 6.94 -1.76 -6.02
N ILE A 78 7.97 -1.31 -5.31
CA ILE A 78 8.05 0.06 -4.83
C ILE A 78 8.11 1.01 -6.03
N LYS A 79 7.24 2.01 -6.05
CA LYS A 79 7.27 3.08 -7.05
C LYS A 79 7.28 4.42 -6.34
N VAL A 80 8.30 5.22 -6.63
CA VAL A 80 8.46 6.58 -6.10
C VAL A 80 8.49 7.56 -7.27
N TRP A 81 7.71 8.63 -7.23
CA TRP A 81 7.71 9.68 -8.24
C TRP A 81 7.49 11.05 -7.63
N SER A 82 8.00 12.09 -8.30
CA SER A 82 7.76 13.48 -7.89
C SER A 82 6.42 14.00 -8.38
N VAL A 83 5.77 14.83 -7.57
CA VAL A 83 4.51 15.52 -7.91
C VAL A 83 4.81 16.73 -8.79
N LYS A 84 4.17 16.81 -9.97
CA LYS A 84 4.29 17.97 -10.88
C LYS A 84 3.52 19.15 -10.28
N GLY A 85 4.14 20.33 -10.23
CA GLY A 85 3.50 21.55 -9.69
C GLY A 85 3.70 21.79 -8.19
N SER A 86 4.53 21.00 -7.52
CA SER A 86 4.80 21.06 -6.06
C SER A 86 5.46 22.34 -5.53
N ARG A 87 5.53 23.41 -6.33
CA ARG A 87 5.83 24.77 -5.84
C ARG A 87 4.57 25.46 -5.28
N ASP A 88 3.39 24.91 -5.57
CA ASP A 88 2.13 25.46 -5.11
C ASP A 88 1.71 24.80 -3.79
N VAL A 89 1.54 25.64 -2.76
CA VAL A 89 1.28 25.24 -1.36
C VAL A 89 -0.02 24.45 -1.20
N GLN A 90 -0.88 24.48 -2.21
CA GLN A 90 -2.19 23.84 -2.25
C GLN A 90 -2.23 22.59 -3.15
N SER A 91 -1.09 22.14 -3.69
CA SER A 91 -1.08 20.99 -4.59
C SER A 91 -1.39 19.70 -3.81
N ASP A 92 -2.64 19.28 -3.90
CA ASP A 92 -3.09 17.98 -3.43
C ASP A 92 -2.40 16.87 -4.24
N TYR A 93 -1.74 15.94 -3.54
CA TYR A 93 -1.06 14.81 -4.19
C TYR A 93 -2.05 13.89 -4.91
N HIS A 94 -3.33 13.91 -4.54
CA HIS A 94 -4.39 13.15 -5.21
C HIS A 94 -4.50 13.51 -6.71
N GLY A 95 -4.12 14.74 -7.11
CA GLY A 95 -4.01 15.12 -8.53
C GLY A 95 -2.91 14.39 -9.32
N ASN A 96 -1.97 13.73 -8.63
CA ASN A 96 -0.82 13.01 -9.22
C ASN A 96 -0.91 11.48 -9.01
N PHE A 97 -2.00 11.00 -8.39
CA PHE A 97 -2.31 9.59 -8.20
C PHE A 97 -3.74 9.30 -8.66
N SER A 98 -3.89 9.07 -9.97
CA SER A 98 -5.19 8.76 -10.57
C SER A 98 -5.58 7.29 -10.35
N ALA A 99 -6.88 7.00 -10.46
CA ALA A 99 -7.39 5.62 -10.47
C ALA A 99 -6.71 4.76 -11.54
N GLU A 100 -6.49 5.29 -12.75
CA GLU A 100 -5.78 4.58 -13.82
C GLU A 100 -4.34 4.21 -13.41
N LYS A 101 -3.63 5.13 -12.76
CA LYS A 101 -2.27 4.87 -12.28
C LYS A 101 -2.28 3.82 -11.17
N PHE A 102 -3.23 3.90 -10.24
CA PHE A 102 -3.41 2.87 -9.22
C PHE A 102 -3.70 1.50 -9.85
N GLU A 103 -4.64 1.42 -10.78
CA GLU A 103 -5.03 0.17 -11.47
C GLU A 103 -3.84 -0.45 -12.19
N GLN A 104 -3.03 0.34 -12.91
CA GLN A 104 -1.80 -0.15 -13.56
C GLN A 104 -0.77 -0.67 -12.54
N LEU A 105 -0.54 0.05 -11.45
CA LEU A 105 0.39 -0.37 -10.39
C LEU A 105 -0.08 -1.65 -9.70
N PHE A 106 -1.38 -1.71 -9.39
CA PHE A 106 -2.03 -2.84 -8.76
C PHE A 106 -2.04 -4.08 -9.65
N GLU A 107 -2.37 -3.94 -10.94
CA GLU A 107 -2.32 -5.04 -11.91
C GLU A 107 -0.90 -5.61 -12.06
N ASN A 108 0.10 -4.74 -12.15
CA ASN A 108 1.50 -5.16 -12.18
C ASN A 108 1.91 -5.91 -10.90
N LEU A 109 1.46 -5.45 -9.72
CA LEU A 109 1.69 -6.14 -8.46
C LEU A 109 1.02 -7.53 -8.46
N CYS A 110 -0.25 -7.62 -8.81
CA CYS A 110 -1.00 -8.88 -8.88
C CYS A 110 -0.38 -9.90 -9.83
N TRP A 111 0.03 -9.47 -11.04
CA TRP A 111 0.71 -10.33 -12.01
C TRP A 111 2.02 -10.89 -11.45
N SER A 112 2.75 -10.08 -10.69
CA SER A 112 4.03 -10.47 -10.12
C SER A 112 3.87 -11.47 -8.99
N LEU A 113 2.92 -11.25 -8.10
CA LEU A 113 2.59 -12.19 -7.03
C LEU A 113 2.21 -13.57 -7.59
N MET A 114 1.50 -13.59 -8.72
CA MET A 114 1.18 -14.83 -9.44
C MET A 114 2.43 -15.52 -9.99
N LEU A 115 3.40 -14.77 -10.54
CA LEU A 115 4.63 -15.34 -11.11
C LEU A 115 5.65 -15.83 -10.08
N TYR A 116 5.80 -15.12 -8.96
CA TYR A 116 6.82 -15.45 -7.95
C TYR A 116 6.38 -16.55 -6.97
N GLU A 117 5.32 -17.31 -7.29
CA GLU A 117 4.74 -18.37 -6.45
C GLU A 117 4.46 -17.95 -5.00
N TRP A 118 4.34 -16.64 -4.74
CA TRP A 118 3.87 -16.16 -3.44
C TRP A 118 2.42 -16.58 -3.15
N CYS A 119 1.74 -17.03 -4.20
CA CYS A 119 0.41 -17.62 -4.21
C CYS A 119 0.35 -19.11 -3.80
N SER A 120 1.47 -19.81 -3.59
CA SER A 120 1.46 -21.27 -3.42
C SER A 120 1.11 -21.73 -2.01
N LEU A 121 -0.19 -21.71 -1.67
CA LEU A 121 -0.87 -22.68 -0.79
C LEU A 121 -2.24 -23.03 -1.42
N PRO A 122 -2.71 -24.28 -1.30
CA PRO A 122 -3.62 -24.87 -2.28
C PRO A 122 -5.03 -24.28 -2.16
N GLN A 123 -5.46 -23.57 -3.20
CA GLN A 123 -6.85 -23.59 -3.63
C GLN A 123 -6.88 -24.15 -5.05
N THR A 124 -7.31 -25.40 -5.17
CA THR A 124 -7.70 -25.97 -6.45
C THR A 124 -8.79 -25.09 -7.07
N PRO A 125 -8.63 -24.58 -8.30
CA PRO A 125 -9.73 -23.95 -9.00
C PRO A 125 -10.76 -25.05 -9.32
N GLN A 126 -11.94 -25.00 -8.68
CA GLN A 126 -13.08 -25.70 -9.24
C GLN A 126 -13.45 -25.02 -10.56
N LYS A 127 -13.23 -25.73 -11.67
CA LYS A 127 -13.79 -25.38 -12.99
C LYS A 127 -15.29 -25.14 -12.83
N PRO A 128 -15.86 -24.02 -13.33
CA PRO A 128 -17.28 -23.93 -13.52
C PRO A 128 -17.68 -24.92 -14.62
N THR A 129 -18.40 -25.97 -14.22
CA THR A 129 -19.09 -26.86 -15.15
C THR A 129 -20.27 -26.09 -15.75
N GLU A 130 -20.37 -26.09 -17.08
CA GLU A 130 -21.43 -25.40 -17.81
C GLU A 130 -22.83 -25.94 -17.47
N GLU A 131 -23.77 -25.04 -17.19
CA GLU A 131 -25.04 -24.86 -17.92
C GLU A 131 -26.03 -24.07 -17.05
N LEU A 132 -26.05 -22.74 -17.19
CA LEU A 132 -27.23 -21.95 -16.82
C LEU A 132 -27.50 -20.93 -17.93
N LYS A 133 -28.72 -21.02 -18.47
CA LYS A 133 -29.14 -20.37 -19.71
C LYS A 133 -29.11 -18.85 -19.58
N LYS A 134 -28.42 -18.23 -20.55
CA LYS A 134 -28.15 -16.79 -20.71
C LYS A 134 -29.38 -15.86 -20.63
N ASN A 135 -30.60 -16.41 -20.71
CA ASN A 135 -31.83 -15.62 -20.79
C ASN A 135 -32.49 -15.37 -19.42
N GLU A 136 -32.14 -16.12 -18.36
CA GLU A 136 -32.67 -15.87 -17.00
C GLU A 136 -31.79 -14.88 -16.20
N LEU A 137 -30.50 -14.77 -16.57
CA LEU A 137 -29.55 -13.82 -15.98
C LEU A 137 -29.91 -12.35 -16.28
N SER A 138 -30.56 -12.06 -17.41
CA SER A 138 -30.95 -10.69 -17.77
C SER A 138 -32.01 -10.11 -16.83
N ASP A 139 -32.93 -10.93 -16.33
CA ASP A 139 -34.07 -10.46 -15.55
C ASP A 139 -33.78 -10.43 -14.03
N LEU A 140 -32.82 -11.25 -13.55
CA LEU A 140 -32.26 -11.13 -12.20
C LEU A 140 -31.39 -9.88 -12.01
N VAL A 141 -30.60 -9.51 -13.03
CA VAL A 141 -29.70 -8.34 -13.00
C VAL A 141 -30.45 -7.01 -12.90
N LYS A 142 -31.72 -6.95 -13.33
CA LYS A 142 -32.57 -5.76 -13.18
C LYS A 142 -33.15 -5.58 -11.78
N THR A 143 -33.11 -6.62 -10.95
CA THR A 143 -33.74 -6.64 -9.61
C THR A 143 -32.70 -6.61 -8.48
N GLN A 144 -31.45 -6.99 -8.74
CA GLN A 144 -30.35 -6.87 -7.79
C GLN A 144 -29.64 -5.52 -7.96
N LYS A 145 -29.48 -4.77 -6.85
CA LYS A 145 -28.52 -3.68 -6.77
C LYS A 145 -27.15 -4.22 -7.15
N ILE A 146 -26.73 -3.92 -8.37
CA ILE A 146 -25.38 -4.23 -8.85
C ILE A 146 -24.43 -3.37 -8.03
N GLU A 147 -23.81 -3.94 -7.00
CA GLU A 147 -22.63 -3.32 -6.40
C GLU A 147 -21.60 -3.18 -7.51
N SER A 148 -21.14 -1.96 -7.76
CA SER A 148 -20.09 -1.71 -8.73
C SER A 148 -18.89 -2.57 -8.32
N ALA A 149 -18.60 -3.64 -9.08
CA ALA A 149 -17.38 -4.40 -8.88
C ALA A 149 -16.20 -3.44 -9.13
N PHE A 150 -15.60 -2.92 -8.06
CA PHE A 150 -14.46 -2.01 -8.12
C PHE A 150 -13.39 -2.64 -9.03
N ALA A 151 -12.73 -1.83 -9.86
CA ALA A 151 -11.70 -2.31 -10.78
C ALA A 151 -10.66 -3.19 -10.09
N THR A 152 -10.32 -2.87 -8.83
CA THR A 152 -9.48 -3.66 -7.93
C THR A 152 -9.93 -5.12 -7.79
N TYR A 153 -11.23 -5.40 -7.62
CA TYR A 153 -11.72 -6.79 -7.55
C TYR A 153 -11.53 -7.52 -8.87
N LYS A 154 -11.82 -6.85 -10.00
CA LYS A 154 -11.67 -7.46 -11.33
C LYS A 154 -10.20 -7.79 -11.61
N ILE A 155 -9.29 -6.87 -11.30
CA ILE A 155 -7.86 -7.05 -11.47
C ILE A 155 -7.35 -8.18 -10.55
N ALA A 156 -7.68 -8.16 -9.27
CA ALA A 156 -7.23 -9.19 -8.32
C ALA A 156 -7.73 -10.59 -8.73
N ASN A 157 -9.02 -10.71 -9.04
CA ASN A 157 -9.63 -11.98 -9.45
C ASN A 157 -9.03 -12.53 -10.74
N LYS A 158 -8.64 -11.66 -11.69
CA LYS A 158 -7.94 -12.07 -12.92
C LYS A 158 -6.67 -12.87 -12.65
N TYR A 159 -5.98 -12.60 -11.54
CA TYR A 159 -4.76 -13.30 -11.13
C TYR A 159 -4.98 -14.28 -9.97
N GLY A 160 -6.23 -14.55 -9.59
CA GLY A 160 -6.58 -15.51 -8.53
C GLY A 160 -6.42 -14.99 -7.09
N HIS A 161 -6.33 -13.67 -6.90
CA HIS A 161 -6.19 -13.06 -5.57
C HIS A 161 -7.55 -12.71 -4.96
N ILE A 162 -7.63 -12.77 -3.62
CA ILE A 162 -8.80 -12.33 -2.86
C ILE A 162 -8.54 -10.92 -2.33
N THR A 163 -9.38 -9.95 -2.72
CA THR A 163 -9.26 -8.58 -2.22
C THR A 163 -10.05 -8.40 -0.93
N MET A 164 -9.39 -7.85 0.10
CA MET A 164 -10.01 -7.34 1.31
C MET A 164 -9.91 -5.82 1.32
N ILE A 165 -11.05 -5.14 1.52
CA ILE A 165 -11.10 -3.67 1.59
C ILE A 165 -11.28 -3.26 3.05
N THR A 166 -10.41 -2.36 3.53
CA THR A 166 -10.57 -1.75 4.85
C THR A 166 -11.75 -0.78 4.84
N PRO A 167 -12.50 -0.68 5.96
CA PRO A 167 -13.53 0.33 6.10
C PRO A 167 -12.97 1.74 5.89
N ALA A 168 -13.74 2.63 5.28
CA ALA A 168 -13.35 4.02 5.08
C ALA A 168 -13.03 4.70 6.43
N TYR A 169 -12.00 5.54 6.45
CA TYR A 169 -11.54 6.29 7.64
C TYR A 169 -11.02 5.44 8.80
N HIS A 170 -10.65 4.18 8.55
CA HIS A 170 -10.09 3.27 9.55
C HIS A 170 -8.64 2.89 9.25
N CYS A 171 -7.76 3.89 9.13
CA CYS A 171 -6.34 3.72 8.85
C CYS A 171 -5.62 2.90 9.95
N GLU A 172 -6.13 2.87 11.18
CA GLU A 172 -5.60 2.04 12.27
C GLU A 172 -5.67 0.53 11.97
N LEU A 173 -6.53 0.13 11.03
CA LEU A 173 -6.65 -1.25 10.56
C LEU A 173 -5.68 -1.57 9.42
N GLN A 174 -5.06 -0.56 8.80
CA GLN A 174 -4.09 -0.71 7.71
C GLN A 174 -2.67 -0.74 8.27
N LEU A 175 -2.10 -1.93 8.43
CA LEU A 175 -0.79 -2.07 9.07
C LEU A 175 0.35 -1.34 8.35
N ILE A 176 0.20 -1.13 7.03
CA ILE A 176 1.15 -0.37 6.23
C ILE A 176 1.29 1.09 6.68
N GLU A 177 0.27 1.66 7.34
CA GLU A 177 0.35 3.01 7.91
C GLU A 177 1.40 3.10 9.03
N LYS A 178 1.54 2.04 9.83
CA LYS A 178 2.63 1.95 10.83
C LYS A 178 4.00 1.88 10.15
N VAL A 179 4.09 1.15 9.03
CA VAL A 179 5.32 1.09 8.21
C VAL A 179 5.68 2.47 7.68
N TRP A 180 4.70 3.23 7.18
CA TRP A 180 4.92 4.61 6.75
C TRP A 180 5.40 5.51 7.87
N ALA A 181 4.81 5.43 9.06
CA ALA A 181 5.24 6.19 10.21
C ALA A 181 6.71 5.90 10.56
N MET A 182 7.13 4.62 10.56
CA MET A 182 8.51 4.23 10.84
C MET A 182 9.49 4.80 9.81
N ILE A 183 9.19 4.66 8.52
CA ILE A 183 10.07 5.16 7.44
C ILE A 183 10.17 6.69 7.49
N LYS A 184 9.06 7.39 7.66
CA LYS A 184 9.06 8.86 7.75
C LYS A 184 9.78 9.35 9.00
N ASN A 185 9.71 8.64 10.12
CA ASN A 185 10.48 8.96 11.32
C ASN A 185 11.99 8.83 11.06
N LEU A 186 12.44 7.80 10.33
CA LEU A 186 13.87 7.67 9.96
C LEU A 186 14.36 8.87 9.15
N ILE A 187 13.54 9.36 8.21
CA ILE A 187 13.83 10.57 7.43
C ILE A 187 13.82 11.80 8.34
N ASP A 188 12.86 11.88 9.27
CA ASP A 188 12.72 13.00 10.21
C ASP A 188 13.96 13.20 11.10
N PHE A 189 14.53 12.10 11.60
CA PHE A 189 15.72 12.08 12.45
C PHE A 189 17.02 12.33 11.68
N ASN A 190 17.11 11.83 10.45
CA ASN A 190 18.24 12.07 9.56
C ASN A 190 17.75 12.74 8.27
N PRO A 191 17.43 14.04 8.31
CA PRO A 191 16.79 14.73 7.19
C PRO A 191 17.74 14.91 6.01
N ASP A 192 17.18 14.94 4.82
CA ASP A 192 17.95 15.23 3.61
C ASP A 192 18.55 16.64 3.69
N ARG A 193 19.88 16.73 3.68
CA ARG A 193 20.59 18.02 3.76
C ARG A 193 20.71 18.70 2.41
N ASN A 194 20.55 17.94 1.33
CA ASN A 194 20.61 18.48 -0.02
C ASN A 194 19.24 19.00 -0.47
N GLU A 195 18.18 18.61 0.25
CA GLU A 195 16.79 18.98 -0.02
C GLU A 195 16.45 18.85 -1.52
N THR A 196 16.76 17.68 -2.09
CA THR A 196 16.39 17.37 -3.48
C THR A 196 15.49 16.14 -3.56
N PRO A 197 14.59 16.07 -4.56
CA PRO A 197 13.80 14.86 -4.79
C PRO A 197 14.65 13.60 -4.97
N SER A 198 15.82 13.70 -5.59
CA SER A 198 16.71 12.55 -5.80
C SER A 198 17.29 12.01 -4.50
N SER A 199 17.76 12.89 -3.61
CA SER A 199 18.32 12.50 -2.31
C SER A 199 17.25 12.01 -1.33
N LEU A 200 16.05 12.61 -1.34
CA LEU A 200 14.92 12.06 -0.60
C LEU A 200 14.54 10.67 -1.11
N LYS A 201 14.51 10.46 -2.44
CA LYS A 201 14.24 9.15 -3.03
C LYS A 201 15.25 8.10 -2.55
N THR A 202 16.54 8.41 -2.56
CA THR A 202 17.58 7.50 -2.03
C THR A 202 17.32 7.14 -0.56
N LYS A 203 16.93 8.12 0.27
CA LYS A 203 16.59 7.84 1.68
C LYS A 203 15.33 7.00 1.85
N LEU A 204 14.31 7.20 1.04
CA LEU A 204 13.11 6.36 1.02
C LEU A 204 13.45 4.94 0.61
N ASP A 205 14.23 4.77 -0.47
CA ASP A 205 14.69 3.47 -0.96
C ASP A 205 15.51 2.76 0.14
N GLU A 206 16.46 3.45 0.79
CA GLU A 206 17.21 2.91 1.91
C GLU A 206 16.33 2.55 3.11
N GLY A 207 15.36 3.40 3.49
CA GLY A 207 14.45 3.13 4.59
C GLY A 207 13.58 1.91 4.32
N LEU A 208 13.02 1.80 3.12
CA LEU A 208 12.20 0.67 2.67
C LEU A 208 13.00 -0.62 2.59
N GLU A 209 14.27 -0.56 2.19
CA GLU A 209 15.14 -1.73 2.07
C GLU A 209 15.71 -2.21 3.41
N LYS A 210 16.01 -1.27 4.31
CA LYS A 210 16.68 -1.53 5.60
C LYS A 210 15.71 -1.71 6.75
N THR A 211 14.40 -1.49 6.56
CA THR A 211 13.41 -1.73 7.62
C THR A 211 13.49 -3.19 8.04
N PRO A 212 13.89 -3.48 9.30
CA PRO A 212 13.99 -4.86 9.77
C PRO A 212 12.62 -5.54 9.79
N GLU A 213 12.62 -6.85 9.57
CA GLU A 213 11.42 -7.68 9.60
C GLU A 213 10.61 -7.53 10.90
N GLU A 214 11.30 -7.40 12.05
CA GLU A 214 10.65 -7.21 13.35
C GLU A 214 9.71 -6.00 13.41
N HIS A 215 9.97 -4.96 12.61
CA HIS A 215 9.13 -3.78 12.56
C HIS A 215 7.83 -4.05 11.83
N PHE A 216 7.87 -4.80 10.73
CA PHE A 216 6.67 -5.27 10.04
C PHE A 216 5.85 -6.21 10.93
N LEU A 217 6.53 -7.08 11.70
CA LEU A 217 5.86 -7.98 12.64
C LEU A 217 5.27 -7.24 13.85
N SER A 218 5.91 -6.17 14.32
CA SER A 218 5.36 -5.32 15.39
C SER A 218 4.11 -4.54 14.97
N ALA A 219 3.91 -4.40 13.65
CA ALA A 219 2.72 -3.76 13.11
C ALA A 219 1.50 -4.69 13.18
N LEU A 220 1.68 -6.02 13.10
CA LEU A 220 0.65 -7.06 13.01
C LEU A 220 -0.22 -7.21 14.26
#